data_AF-A0A5B0PZ71-F1
#
_entry.id   AF-A0A5B0PZ71-F1
#
_cell.length_a   1.000
_cell.length_b   1.000
_cell.length_c   1.000
_cell.angle_alpha   90.00
_cell.angle_beta   90.00
_cell.angle_gamma   90.00
#
_symmetry.space_group_name_H-M   'P 1'
#
loop_
_entity.id
_entity.type
_entity.pdbx_description
1 polymer ?
#
loop_
_entity_poly.entity_id
_entity_poly.type
_entity_poly.pdbx_seq_one_letter_code
_entity_poly.pdbx_strand_id
1 'polypeptide(L)'
;MLSLSNVRPGWKGIVVDEIGGLLVAAVLIRMGGQGTIFVINNADSPPDLHLLELFNLSPSTMKPLKSLNWAQIEADWTTNEIEELLSLHQGPPQPPPVLEPPTPLDPSVDSSSNRPKKEPNNRSKSKKKFERVQDLLNVRREFFETGFEGLITCSEYEPESIVTKLLTKLTGSSTIVIYSCHLRPLSDLQTLLKKSSVPSTSSSSSSPSSPGEQNELSRQMRETKTEFIQITISEPWLRAYQVLVGRTHPEMNGTHHGGFIFSAIKVTSSCS
;
A
#
# COMPACT_ATOMS: atom_id res chain seq x y z
N MET A 1 -12.67 1.79 -11.50
CA MET A 1 -11.47 1.33 -10.75
C MET A 1 -11.75 0.13 -9.86
N LEU A 2 -12.54 0.25 -8.78
CA LEU A 2 -12.76 -0.84 -7.81
C LEU A 2 -13.14 -2.21 -8.43
N SER A 3 -14.01 -2.20 -9.44
CA SER A 3 -14.39 -3.44 -10.16
C SER A 3 -13.24 -4.00 -11.01
N LEU A 4 -12.44 -3.14 -11.66
CA LEU A 4 -11.27 -3.56 -12.45
C LEU A 4 -10.17 -4.14 -11.55
N SER A 5 -10.07 -3.64 -10.32
CA SER A 5 -9.12 -4.11 -9.30
C SER A 5 -9.62 -5.34 -8.52
N ASN A 6 -10.82 -5.84 -8.84
CA ASN A 6 -11.46 -6.96 -8.15
C ASN A 6 -11.52 -6.81 -6.61
N VAL A 7 -11.78 -5.58 -6.14
CA VAL A 7 -11.90 -5.28 -4.71
C VAL A 7 -13.16 -5.94 -4.15
N ARG A 8 -12.95 -6.79 -3.14
CA ARG A 8 -13.96 -7.64 -2.51
C ARG A 8 -13.60 -7.91 -1.03
N PRO A 9 -14.51 -8.43 -0.20
CA PRO A 9 -14.15 -8.87 1.15
C PRO A 9 -12.98 -9.88 1.12
N GLY A 10 -11.97 -9.65 1.96
CA GLY A 10 -10.76 -10.48 2.01
C GLY A 10 -9.64 -10.08 1.05
N TRP A 11 -9.88 -9.09 0.18
CA TRP A 11 -8.88 -8.60 -0.78
C TRP A 11 -7.63 -8.07 -0.07
N LYS A 12 -6.46 -8.42 -0.60
CA LYS A 12 -5.17 -7.90 -0.14
C LYS A 12 -4.55 -7.03 -1.23
N GLY A 13 -4.37 -5.75 -0.96
CA GLY A 13 -3.81 -4.86 -1.99
C GLY A 13 -3.14 -3.62 -1.46
N ILE A 14 -2.46 -2.96 -2.38
CA ILE A 14 -1.73 -1.72 -2.15
C ILE A 14 -2.55 -0.58 -2.75
N VAL A 15 -2.70 0.51 -1.98
CA VAL A 15 -3.42 1.71 -2.38
C VAL A 15 -2.48 2.90 -2.29
N VAL A 16 -2.33 3.65 -3.38
CA VAL A 16 -1.65 4.95 -3.37
C VAL A 16 -2.73 6.01 -3.57
N ASP A 17 -2.96 6.84 -2.56
CA ASP A 17 -4.05 7.81 -2.52
C ASP A 17 -3.50 9.19 -2.14
N GLU A 18 -3.57 10.13 -3.09
CA GLU A 18 -3.26 11.56 -2.88
C GLU A 18 -4.52 12.44 -3.01
N ILE A 19 -5.71 11.86 -2.84
CA ILE A 19 -7.01 12.53 -2.91
C ILE A 19 -7.71 12.58 -1.53
N GLY A 20 -6.93 12.74 -0.46
CA GLY A 20 -7.42 12.94 0.92
C GLY A 20 -8.09 11.71 1.55
N GLY A 21 -7.88 10.51 0.99
CA GLY A 21 -8.45 9.26 1.48
C GLY A 21 -9.76 8.83 0.82
N LEU A 22 -10.21 9.52 -0.23
CA LEU A 22 -11.43 9.14 -0.94
C LEU A 22 -11.34 7.75 -1.58
N LEU A 23 -10.18 7.41 -2.18
CA LEU A 23 -9.96 6.09 -2.76
C LEU A 23 -9.88 5.03 -1.67
N VAL A 24 -9.16 5.31 -0.58
CA VAL A 24 -9.04 4.42 0.58
C VAL A 24 -10.42 4.14 1.19
N ALA A 25 -11.25 5.15 1.41
CA ALA A 25 -12.60 4.99 1.93
C ALA A 25 -13.45 4.09 1.02
N ALA A 26 -13.40 4.30 -0.29
CA ALA A 26 -14.16 3.51 -1.26
C ALA A 26 -13.72 2.03 -1.28
N VAL A 27 -12.42 1.76 -1.10
CA VAL A 27 -11.88 0.40 -0.96
C VAL A 27 -12.36 -0.24 0.35
N LEU A 28 -12.24 0.46 1.48
CA LEU A 28 -12.65 -0.05 2.80
C LEU A 28 -14.15 -0.37 2.87
N ILE A 29 -15.00 0.50 2.31
CA ILE A 29 -16.45 0.27 2.22
C ILE A 29 -16.73 -1.02 1.44
N ARG A 30 -16.05 -1.23 0.31
CA ARG A 30 -16.26 -2.41 -0.54
C ARG A 30 -15.72 -3.70 0.08
N MET A 31 -14.70 -3.61 0.91
CA MET A 31 -14.13 -4.75 1.65
C MET A 31 -14.93 -5.13 2.88
N GLY A 32 -15.71 -4.21 3.45
CA GLY A 32 -16.57 -4.48 4.61
C GLY A 32 -15.79 -4.92 5.86
N GLY A 33 -14.55 -4.45 6.04
CA GLY A 33 -13.71 -4.80 7.20
C GLY A 33 -12.95 -6.12 7.11
N GLN A 34 -12.99 -6.80 5.96
CA GLN A 34 -12.25 -8.06 5.74
C GLN A 34 -11.13 -7.88 4.72
N GLY A 35 -9.95 -8.45 4.99
CA GLY A 35 -8.77 -8.36 4.13
C GLY A 35 -7.71 -7.44 4.72
N THR A 36 -6.84 -6.90 3.88
CA THR A 36 -5.75 -6.01 4.32
C THR A 36 -5.39 -5.05 3.20
N ILE A 37 -5.32 -3.76 3.52
CA ILE A 37 -4.81 -2.77 2.56
C ILE A 37 -3.63 -2.02 3.15
N PHE A 38 -2.64 -1.78 2.30
CA PHE A 38 -1.51 -0.93 2.63
C PHE A 38 -1.62 0.36 1.83
N VAL A 39 -1.79 1.46 2.55
CA VAL A 39 -1.74 2.82 1.99
C VAL A 39 -0.30 3.27 1.97
N ILE A 40 0.24 3.52 0.78
CA ILE A 40 1.59 4.05 0.63
C ILE A 40 1.51 5.55 0.40
N ASN A 41 2.22 6.31 1.24
CA ASN A 41 2.28 7.76 1.19
C ASN A 41 3.74 8.24 1.08
N ASN A 42 3.93 9.55 0.88
CA ASN A 42 5.24 10.17 0.89
C ASN A 42 5.56 10.92 2.19
N ALA A 43 4.59 11.08 3.09
CA ALA A 43 4.76 11.84 4.32
C ALA A 43 5.38 10.99 5.43
N ASP A 44 6.31 11.54 6.21
CA ASP A 44 6.81 10.90 7.44
C ASP A 44 5.77 10.91 8.57
N SER A 45 4.70 11.68 8.41
CA SER A 45 3.53 11.70 9.26
C SER A 45 2.53 10.61 8.85
N PRO A 46 1.49 10.33 9.67
CA PRO A 46 0.34 9.57 9.22
C PRO A 46 -0.20 10.12 7.88
N PRO A 47 -0.72 9.26 6.99
CA PRO A 47 -1.30 9.72 5.73
C PRO A 47 -2.44 10.69 5.98
N ASP A 48 -2.55 11.71 5.12
CA ASP A 48 -3.69 12.61 5.14
C ASP A 48 -4.93 11.89 4.59
N LEU A 49 -5.75 11.42 5.52
CA LEU A 49 -6.94 10.62 5.29
C LEU A 49 -8.20 11.34 5.81
N HIS A 50 -8.20 12.67 5.78
CA HIS A 50 -9.25 13.47 6.42
C HIS A 50 -10.67 13.16 5.89
N LEU A 51 -10.80 12.72 4.63
CA LEU A 51 -12.11 12.40 4.06
C LEU A 51 -12.73 11.15 4.67
N LEU A 52 -11.95 10.26 5.30
CA LEU A 52 -12.49 9.05 5.93
C LEU A 52 -13.48 9.39 7.06
N GLU A 53 -13.27 10.50 7.76
CA GLU A 53 -14.15 10.96 8.84
C GLU A 53 -15.56 11.28 8.32
N LEU A 54 -15.69 11.67 7.04
CA LEU A 54 -16.99 12.00 6.42
C LEU A 54 -17.84 10.76 6.12
N PHE A 55 -17.23 9.57 6.04
CA PHE A 55 -17.93 8.34 5.70
C PHE A 55 -18.56 7.61 6.90
N ASN A 56 -18.34 8.10 8.13
CA ASN A 56 -18.84 7.48 9.38
C ASN A 56 -18.53 5.96 9.45
N LEU A 57 -17.31 5.57 9.06
CA LEU A 57 -16.91 4.16 9.03
C LEU A 57 -16.77 3.59 10.45
N SER A 58 -17.29 2.38 10.65
CA SER A 58 -17.12 1.68 11.92
C SER A 58 -15.65 1.30 12.16
N PRO A 59 -15.18 1.19 13.41
CA PRO A 59 -13.83 0.72 13.71
C PRO A 59 -13.53 -0.67 13.12
N SER A 60 -14.55 -1.52 12.99
CA SER A 60 -14.45 -2.84 12.35
C SER A 60 -14.15 -2.73 10.85
N THR A 61 -14.73 -1.75 10.16
CA THR A 61 -14.47 -1.46 8.75
C THR A 61 -13.06 -0.90 8.54
N MET A 62 -12.54 -0.17 9.53
CA MET A 62 -11.22 0.47 9.50
C MET A 62 -10.07 -0.50 9.82
N LYS A 63 -10.34 -1.61 10.50
CA LYS A 63 -9.34 -2.61 10.92
C LYS A 63 -8.35 -3.06 9.81
N PRO A 64 -8.75 -3.24 8.54
CA PRO A 64 -7.84 -3.66 7.46
C PRO A 64 -6.81 -2.61 7.05
N LEU A 65 -6.97 -1.34 7.46
CA LEU A 65 -6.15 -0.23 7.03
C LEU A 65 -4.78 -0.24 7.72
N LYS A 66 -3.72 -0.27 6.92
CA LYS A 66 -2.33 -0.08 7.34
C LYS A 66 -1.68 0.97 6.46
N SER A 67 -0.71 1.71 6.99
CA SER A 67 -0.03 2.77 6.24
C SER A 67 1.48 2.67 6.38
N LEU A 68 2.19 2.89 5.29
CA LEU A 68 3.65 2.99 5.25
C LEU A 68 4.06 4.14 4.32
N ASN A 69 5.24 4.70 4.55
CA ASN A 69 5.88 5.64 3.65
C ASN A 69 6.68 4.89 2.56
N TRP A 70 6.89 5.50 1.39
CA TRP A 70 7.80 5.03 0.34
C TRP A 70 9.21 4.65 0.83
N ALA A 71 9.78 5.35 1.81
CA ALA A 71 11.07 5.00 2.39
C ALA A 71 10.99 3.72 3.24
N GLN A 72 9.88 3.53 3.96
CA GLN A 72 9.69 2.40 4.89
C GLN A 72 9.49 1.05 4.18
N ILE A 73 9.11 1.07 2.90
CA ILE A 73 8.97 -0.15 2.09
C ILE A 73 10.30 -0.63 1.48
N GLU A 74 11.38 0.14 1.58
CA GLU A 74 12.72 -0.30 1.18
C GLU A 74 13.24 -1.30 2.21
N ALA A 75 14.04 -2.30 1.80
CA ALA A 75 14.44 -3.41 2.67
C ALA A 75 15.50 -3.03 3.73
N ASP A 76 16.33 -2.05 3.41
CA ASP A 76 17.44 -1.53 4.21
C ASP A 76 17.05 -0.28 5.03
N TRP A 77 15.79 0.13 4.98
CA TRP A 77 15.33 1.29 5.74
C TRP A 77 15.55 1.12 7.25
N THR A 78 16.28 2.06 7.83
CA THR A 78 16.51 2.22 9.27
C THR A 78 16.75 3.71 9.55
N THR A 79 16.67 4.10 10.81
CA THR A 79 17.01 5.45 11.25
C THR A 79 17.81 5.33 12.53
N ASN A 80 18.82 6.19 12.71
CA ASN A 80 19.65 6.21 13.92
C ASN A 80 18.79 6.24 15.20
N GLU A 81 17.66 6.97 15.17
CA GLU A 81 16.72 7.01 16.29
C GLU A 81 16.07 5.66 16.60
N ILE A 82 15.77 4.86 15.58
CA ILE A 82 15.16 3.52 15.74
C ILE A 82 16.19 2.59 16.39
N GLU A 83 17.43 2.60 15.89
CA GLU A 83 18.52 1.78 16.44
C GLU A 83 18.82 2.14 17.89
N GLU A 84 18.90 3.44 18.20
CA GLU A 84 19.08 3.93 19.55
C GLU A 84 17.93 3.47 20.46
N LEU A 85 16.67 3.64 20.05
CA LEU A 85 15.50 3.24 20.85
C LEU A 85 15.43 1.73 21.09
N LEU A 86 15.78 0.93 20.09
CA LEU A 86 15.84 -0.53 20.20
C LEU A 86 16.94 -0.93 21.20
N SER A 87 18.13 -0.33 21.12
CA SER A 87 19.22 -0.61 22.05
C SER A 87 18.90 -0.22 23.49
N LEU A 88 18.22 0.92 23.70
CA LEU A 88 17.80 1.40 25.02
C LEU A 88 16.76 0.50 25.70
N HIS A 89 15.97 -0.26 24.93
CA HIS A 89 14.91 -1.13 25.43
C HIS A 89 15.21 -2.62 25.28
N GLN A 90 16.37 -3.01 24.71
CA GLN A 90 16.89 -4.36 24.85
C GLN A 90 17.16 -4.61 26.33
N GLY A 91 16.26 -5.35 26.99
CA GLY A 91 16.49 -5.78 28.37
C GLY A 91 17.78 -6.60 28.47
N PRO A 92 18.45 -6.64 29.64
CA PRO A 92 19.50 -7.63 29.85
C PRO A 92 18.96 -9.03 29.52
N PRO A 93 19.77 -9.92 28.92
CA PRO A 93 19.33 -11.28 28.62
C PRO A 93 18.75 -11.88 29.89
N GLN A 94 17.46 -12.22 29.89
CA GLN A 94 16.87 -12.93 31.02
C GLN A 94 17.64 -14.25 31.16
N PRO A 95 18.28 -14.53 32.31
CA PRO A 95 18.81 -15.86 32.55
C PRO A 95 17.65 -16.86 32.45
N PRO A 96 17.92 -18.09 31.97
CA PRO A 96 16.90 -19.13 31.85
C PRO A 96 16.16 -19.30 33.19
N PRO A 97 14.84 -19.60 33.15
CA PRO A 97 14.04 -19.69 34.36
C PRO A 97 14.62 -20.76 35.28
N VAL A 98 15.22 -20.33 36.39
CA VAL A 98 15.63 -21.25 37.46
C VAL A 98 14.35 -21.76 38.12
N LEU A 99 14.13 -23.07 38.01
CA LEU A 99 13.08 -23.78 38.73
C LEU A 99 13.41 -23.75 40.23
N GLU A 100 12.83 -22.80 40.96
CA GLU A 100 12.87 -22.83 42.42
C GLU A 100 11.78 -23.78 42.96
N PRO A 101 12.11 -24.71 43.87
CA PRO A 101 11.15 -25.64 44.45
C PRO A 101 10.18 -24.94 45.42
N PRO A 102 8.95 -25.46 45.61
CA PRO A 102 7.92 -24.80 46.41
C PRO A 102 8.23 -24.89 47.91
N THR A 103 8.48 -23.75 48.54
CA THR A 103 8.53 -23.61 50.01
C THR A 103 7.12 -23.38 50.57
N PRO A 104 6.78 -23.89 51.78
CA PRO A 104 5.42 -23.90 52.31
C PRO A 104 4.94 -22.52 52.77
N LEU A 105 3.63 -22.32 52.65
CA LEU A 105 2.87 -21.14 53.09
C LEU A 105 2.88 -20.98 54.61
N ASP A 106 3.28 -19.81 55.10
CA ASP A 106 2.93 -19.30 56.43
C ASP A 106 1.97 -18.10 56.31
N PRO A 107 0.98 -17.95 57.22
CA PRO A 107 0.02 -16.84 57.18
C PRO A 107 0.46 -15.64 58.04
N SER A 108 -0.01 -14.46 57.63
CA SER A 108 0.01 -13.13 58.29
C SER A 108 1.24 -12.24 58.06
N VAL A 109 1.05 -11.04 57.48
CA VAL A 109 0.80 -9.73 58.14
C VAL A 109 0.63 -8.63 57.05
N ASP A 110 -0.29 -7.71 57.32
CA ASP A 110 -0.69 -6.49 56.58
C ASP A 110 0.45 -5.63 55.97
N SER A 111 0.22 -5.05 54.77
CA SER A 111 0.59 -3.64 54.48
C SER A 111 -0.09 -3.07 53.22
N SER A 112 -1.10 -2.26 53.51
CA SER A 112 -1.54 -1.03 52.83
C SER A 112 -0.84 -0.55 51.53
N SER A 113 -1.71 -0.23 50.55
CA SER A 113 -1.56 0.84 49.56
C SER A 113 -0.48 0.70 48.46
N ASN A 114 -0.77 -0.14 47.47
CA ASN A 114 -0.05 -0.11 46.21
C ASN A 114 -0.55 1.06 45.33
N ARG A 115 -0.18 2.30 45.67
CA ARG A 115 -0.32 3.45 44.76
C ARG A 115 0.77 3.33 43.69
N PRO A 116 0.46 3.34 42.38
CA PRO A 116 1.50 3.33 41.36
C PRO A 116 2.34 4.61 41.52
N LYS A 117 3.63 4.43 41.82
CA LYS A 117 4.62 5.52 41.82
C LYS A 117 4.56 6.18 40.44
N LYS A 118 4.29 7.50 40.40
CA LYS A 118 4.34 8.32 39.18
C LYS A 118 5.70 8.08 38.50
N GLU A 119 5.69 7.37 37.38
CA GLU A 119 6.87 7.24 36.54
C GLU A 119 7.37 8.63 36.14
N PRO A 120 8.70 8.84 36.07
CA PRO A 120 9.25 10.09 35.54
C PRO A 120 8.77 10.27 34.10
N ASN A 121 8.21 11.45 33.81
CA ASN A 121 7.54 11.82 32.54
C ASN A 121 8.34 11.44 31.27
N ASN A 122 9.67 11.43 31.35
CA ASN A 122 10.55 11.08 30.23
C ASN A 122 10.57 9.57 29.92
N ARG A 123 10.46 8.70 30.92
CA ARG A 123 10.48 7.24 30.73
C ARG A 123 9.21 6.76 30.04
N SER A 124 8.04 7.27 30.46
CA SER A 124 6.77 6.90 29.85
C SER A 124 6.64 7.43 28.41
N LYS A 125 7.24 8.60 28.09
CA LYS A 125 7.34 9.11 26.71
C LYS A 125 8.25 8.21 25.85
N SER A 126 9.40 7.81 26.37
CA SER A 126 10.35 6.92 25.68
C SER A 126 9.70 5.56 25.37
N LYS A 127 9.01 4.96 26.35
CA LYS A 127 8.27 3.71 26.18
C LYS A 127 7.19 3.80 25.10
N LYS A 128 6.41 4.89 25.06
CA LYS A 128 5.41 5.12 23.99
C LYS A 128 6.06 5.27 22.61
N LYS A 129 7.24 5.90 22.51
CA LYS A 129 7.98 6.00 21.24
C LYS A 129 8.46 4.62 20.80
N PHE A 130 8.99 3.83 21.73
CA PHE A 130 9.40 2.44 21.49
C PHE A 130 8.23 1.56 21.01
N GLU A 131 7.07 1.62 21.67
CA GLU A 131 5.86 0.89 21.26
C GLU A 131 5.44 1.23 19.82
N ARG A 132 5.42 2.53 19.45
CA ARG A 132 5.11 2.95 18.07
C ARG A 132 6.12 2.43 17.04
N VAL A 133 7.41 2.45 17.39
CA VAL A 133 8.47 1.92 16.52
C VAL A 133 8.30 0.41 16.35
N GLN A 134 7.99 -0.32 17.42
CA GLN A 134 7.72 -1.74 17.37
C GLN A 134 6.49 -2.06 16.50
N ASP A 135 5.41 -1.28 16.63
CA ASP A 135 4.22 -1.39 15.77
C ASP A 135 4.55 -1.14 14.30
N LEU A 136 5.34 -0.09 14.01
CA LEU A 136 5.81 0.20 12.65
C LEU A 136 6.63 -0.96 12.06
N LEU A 137 7.56 -1.53 12.84
CA LEU A 137 8.36 -2.67 12.42
C LEU A 137 7.52 -3.94 12.19
N ASN A 138 6.46 -4.14 13.00
CA ASN A 138 5.52 -5.22 12.80
C ASN A 138 4.70 -5.04 11.50
N VAL A 139 4.19 -3.83 11.26
CA VAL A 139 3.47 -3.49 10.01
C VAL A 139 4.39 -3.65 8.79
N ARG A 140 5.65 -3.21 8.89
CA ARG A 140 6.65 -3.40 7.86
C ARG A 140 6.90 -4.89 7.60
N ARG A 141 7.15 -5.69 8.64
CA ARG A 141 7.31 -7.15 8.51
C ARG A 141 6.13 -7.77 7.76
N GLU A 142 4.91 -7.41 8.15
CA GLU A 142 3.70 -7.91 7.49
C GLU A 142 3.60 -7.47 6.02
N PHE A 143 3.99 -6.24 5.68
CA PHE A 143 4.06 -5.79 4.28
C PHE A 143 5.00 -6.66 3.45
N PHE A 144 6.15 -7.06 4.00
CA PHE A 144 7.12 -7.92 3.30
C PHE A 144 6.64 -9.37 3.16
N GLU A 145 5.90 -9.89 4.13
CA GLU A 145 5.35 -11.25 4.14
C GLU A 145 4.07 -11.37 3.28
N THR A 146 3.36 -10.27 3.07
CA THR A 146 2.09 -10.26 2.34
C THR A 146 2.32 -10.30 0.84
N GLY A 147 1.71 -11.29 0.17
CA GLY A 147 1.50 -11.28 -1.27
C GLY A 147 0.27 -10.46 -1.63
N PHE A 148 0.44 -9.41 -2.44
CA PHE A 148 -0.65 -8.51 -2.82
C PHE A 148 -1.33 -8.93 -4.12
N GLU A 149 -2.65 -9.01 -4.09
CA GLU A 149 -3.51 -9.37 -5.22
C GLU A 149 -3.84 -8.20 -6.13
N GLY A 150 -3.54 -6.97 -5.72
CA GLY A 150 -3.71 -5.81 -6.60
C GLY A 150 -3.10 -4.51 -6.11
N LEU A 151 -2.95 -3.61 -7.07
CA LEU A 151 -2.45 -2.24 -6.90
C LEU A 151 -3.49 -1.27 -7.45
N ILE A 152 -3.87 -0.28 -6.65
CA ILE A 152 -4.78 0.79 -7.06
C ILE A 152 -4.12 2.13 -6.76
N THR A 153 -4.05 3.02 -7.75
CA THR A 153 -3.39 4.32 -7.57
C THR A 153 -4.25 5.47 -8.07
N CYS A 154 -4.30 6.53 -7.25
CA CYS A 154 -4.78 7.87 -7.58
C CYS A 154 -3.75 8.85 -7.03
N SER A 155 -2.70 9.12 -7.79
CA SER A 155 -1.57 9.95 -7.39
C SER A 155 -1.06 10.79 -8.55
N GLU A 156 -0.30 11.84 -8.26
CA GLU A 156 0.38 12.65 -9.27
C GLU A 156 1.74 12.08 -9.65
N TYR A 157 2.23 11.06 -8.93
CA TYR A 157 3.47 10.36 -9.27
C TYR A 157 3.42 9.69 -10.65
N GLU A 158 4.59 9.57 -11.26
CA GLU A 158 4.76 8.85 -12.53
C GLU A 158 4.38 7.36 -12.34
N PRO A 159 3.42 6.83 -13.12
CA PRO A 159 2.90 5.49 -12.93
C PRO A 159 3.97 4.40 -13.16
N GLU A 160 4.97 4.67 -14.00
CA GLU A 160 6.13 3.80 -14.17
C GLU A 160 6.86 3.57 -12.84
N SER A 161 7.26 4.64 -12.16
CA SER A 161 8.01 4.57 -10.90
C SER A 161 7.27 3.77 -9.82
N ILE A 162 5.94 3.96 -9.73
CA ILE A 162 5.11 3.22 -8.79
C ILE A 162 5.11 1.72 -9.11
N VAL A 163 4.90 1.37 -10.39
CA VAL A 163 4.87 -0.02 -10.83
C VAL A 163 6.22 -0.68 -10.60
N THR A 164 7.34 -0.03 -10.92
CA THR A 164 8.70 -0.53 -10.68
C THR A 164 8.94 -0.85 -9.22
N LYS A 165 8.63 0.08 -8.31
CA LYS A 165 8.84 -0.13 -6.87
C LYS A 165 8.00 -1.27 -6.31
N LEU A 166 6.74 -1.37 -6.74
CA LEU A 166 5.79 -2.33 -6.16
C LEU A 166 5.72 -3.66 -6.90
N LEU A 167 6.40 -3.81 -8.03
CA LEU A 167 6.32 -4.99 -8.90
C LEU A 167 6.62 -6.28 -8.14
N THR A 168 7.64 -6.28 -7.28
CA THR A 168 8.11 -7.46 -6.53
C THR A 168 7.13 -7.89 -5.44
N LYS A 169 6.24 -7.00 -5.01
CA LYS A 169 5.25 -7.25 -3.95
C LYS A 169 3.94 -7.82 -4.46
N LEU A 170 3.66 -7.62 -5.74
CA LEU A 170 2.45 -8.12 -6.38
C LEU A 170 2.58 -9.60 -6.72
N THR A 171 1.54 -10.40 -6.44
CA THR A 171 1.49 -11.82 -6.80
C THR A 171 1.24 -12.02 -8.29
N GLY A 172 1.46 -13.23 -8.80
CA GLY A 172 0.94 -13.60 -10.11
C GLY A 172 -0.58 -13.42 -10.16
N SER A 173 -1.10 -13.07 -11.33
CA SER A 173 -2.52 -12.75 -11.58
C SER A 173 -3.05 -11.51 -10.84
N SER A 174 -2.19 -10.69 -10.24
CA SER A 174 -2.61 -9.46 -9.56
C SER A 174 -3.09 -8.41 -10.57
N THR A 175 -4.11 -7.64 -10.20
CA THR A 175 -4.61 -6.53 -11.03
C THR A 175 -3.91 -5.22 -10.69
N ILE A 176 -3.45 -4.49 -11.71
CA ILE A 176 -2.93 -3.13 -11.56
C ILE A 176 -3.93 -2.17 -12.19
N VAL A 177 -4.38 -1.18 -11.42
CA VAL A 177 -5.33 -0.16 -11.86
C VAL A 177 -4.84 1.21 -11.44
N ILE A 178 -4.58 2.06 -12.43
CA ILE A 178 -3.96 3.37 -12.23
C ILE A 178 -4.90 4.41 -12.80
N TYR A 179 -5.26 5.41 -12.01
CA TYR A 179 -5.98 6.59 -12.46
C TYR A 179 -5.02 7.74 -12.73
N SER A 180 -5.29 8.49 -13.79
CA SER A 180 -4.67 9.78 -14.05
C SER A 180 -5.67 10.71 -14.72
N CYS A 181 -5.60 12.00 -14.42
CA CYS A 181 -6.34 13.02 -15.16
C CYS A 181 -5.80 13.21 -16.59
N HIS A 182 -4.57 12.77 -16.86
CA HIS A 182 -3.91 12.92 -18.15
C HIS A 182 -3.70 11.56 -18.86
N LEU A 183 -3.89 11.51 -20.17
CA LEU A 183 -3.69 10.30 -20.96
C LEU A 183 -2.19 9.94 -21.11
N ARG A 184 -1.31 10.95 -21.23
CA ARG A 184 0.10 10.77 -21.57
C ARG A 184 0.86 9.82 -20.62
N PRO A 185 0.81 9.99 -19.28
CA PRO A 185 1.51 9.08 -18.36
C PRO A 185 1.06 7.62 -18.53
N LEU A 186 -0.23 7.40 -18.82
CA LEU A 186 -0.79 6.07 -19.01
C LEU A 186 -0.41 5.46 -20.38
N SER A 187 -0.35 6.27 -21.44
CA SER A 187 0.07 5.82 -22.77
C SER A 187 1.55 5.46 -22.80
N ASP A 188 2.37 6.22 -22.07
CA ASP A 188 3.81 5.99 -21.97
C ASP A 188 4.07 4.68 -21.22
N LEU A 189 3.40 4.47 -20.07
CA LEU A 189 3.43 3.20 -19.36
C LEU A 189 2.94 2.03 -20.24
N GLN A 190 1.81 2.18 -20.94
CA GLN A 190 1.28 1.13 -21.81
C GLN A 190 2.29 0.73 -22.89
N THR A 191 2.96 1.70 -23.51
CA THR A 191 3.96 1.46 -24.55
C THR A 191 5.18 0.76 -23.97
N LEU A 192 5.64 1.20 -22.81
CA LEU A 192 6.76 0.59 -22.09
C LEU A 192 6.48 -0.88 -21.76
N LEU A 193 5.33 -1.17 -21.13
CA LEU A 193 4.96 -2.53 -20.74
C LEU A 193 4.80 -3.48 -21.93
N LYS A 194 4.29 -2.97 -23.06
CA LYS A 194 4.23 -3.75 -24.31
C LYS A 194 5.62 -4.01 -24.88
N LYS A 195 6.50 -3.00 -24.88
CA LYS A 195 7.88 -3.13 -25.37
C LYS A 195 8.71 -4.11 -24.54
N SER A 196 8.50 -4.15 -23.22
CA SER A 196 9.23 -5.05 -22.32
C SER A 196 8.73 -6.49 -22.34
N SER A 197 7.48 -6.74 -22.77
CA SER A 197 6.90 -8.09 -22.85
C SER A 197 7.29 -8.86 -24.13
N VAL A 198 7.67 -8.18 -25.21
CA VAL A 198 8.04 -8.87 -26.46
C VAL A 198 9.40 -9.53 -26.28
N PRO A 199 9.51 -10.87 -26.43
CA PRO A 199 10.81 -11.54 -26.39
C PRO A 199 11.66 -10.97 -27.52
N SER A 200 12.91 -10.62 -27.20
CA SER A 200 13.85 -10.08 -28.18
C SER A 200 14.18 -11.13 -29.23
N THR A 201 13.29 -11.30 -30.22
CA THR A 201 13.62 -11.99 -31.47
C THR A 201 14.70 -11.17 -32.14
N SER A 202 15.86 -11.79 -32.29
CA SER A 202 17.03 -11.24 -32.95
C SER A 202 16.70 -10.74 -34.36
N SER A 203 16.62 -9.42 -34.55
CA SER A 203 16.79 -8.78 -35.86
C SER A 203 17.18 -7.30 -35.71
N SER A 204 18.47 -7.05 -35.97
CA SER A 204 19.05 -6.00 -36.82
C SER A 204 18.37 -4.63 -36.95
N SER A 205 19.21 -3.60 -36.78
CA SER A 205 19.09 -2.19 -37.18
C SER A 205 18.10 -1.29 -36.42
N SER A 206 18.48 -0.93 -35.20
CA SER A 206 18.25 0.44 -34.71
C SER A 206 19.51 0.88 -33.98
N SER A 207 19.99 2.08 -34.32
CA SER A 207 21.20 2.74 -33.82
C SER A 207 21.41 2.56 -32.31
N PRO A 208 22.66 2.54 -31.81
CA PRO A 208 22.92 2.47 -30.38
C PRO A 208 22.43 3.75 -29.72
N SER A 209 21.19 3.74 -29.22
CA SER A 209 20.79 4.65 -28.16
C SER A 209 21.73 4.38 -26.99
N SER A 210 22.35 5.43 -26.49
CA SER A 210 23.34 5.45 -25.42
C SER A 210 23.11 4.35 -24.35
N PRO A 211 24.16 3.70 -23.85
CA PRO A 211 24.06 2.59 -22.89
C PRO A 211 23.49 2.96 -21.49
N GLY A 212 22.93 4.16 -21.32
CA GLY A 212 22.51 4.74 -20.03
C GLY A 212 20.99 4.79 -19.77
N GLU A 213 20.11 4.53 -20.73
CA GLU A 213 18.64 4.62 -20.54
C GLU A 213 17.93 3.28 -20.76
N GLN A 214 18.50 2.18 -20.27
CA GLN A 214 17.68 0.98 -20.08
C GLN A 214 16.75 1.24 -18.89
N ASN A 215 15.49 1.46 -19.20
CA ASN A 215 14.42 1.70 -18.23
C ASN A 215 14.42 0.60 -17.13
N GLU A 216 14.47 1.03 -15.88
CA GLU A 216 14.59 0.16 -14.69
C GLU A 216 13.46 -0.87 -14.63
N LEU A 217 12.23 -0.46 -14.95
CA LEU A 217 11.07 -1.35 -15.01
C LEU A 217 11.29 -2.51 -15.98
N SER A 218 11.82 -2.20 -17.16
CA SER A 218 12.08 -3.21 -18.19
C SER A 218 13.15 -4.21 -17.74
N ARG A 219 14.15 -3.76 -17.00
CA ARG A 219 15.17 -4.64 -16.41
C ARG A 219 14.55 -5.55 -15.34
N GLN A 220 13.79 -4.98 -14.42
CA GLN A 220 13.14 -5.71 -13.33
C GLN A 220 12.11 -6.74 -13.84
N MET A 221 11.36 -6.41 -14.90
CA MET A 221 10.45 -7.35 -15.55
C MET A 221 11.19 -8.57 -16.12
N ARG A 222 12.37 -8.37 -16.74
CA ARG A 222 13.19 -9.47 -17.24
C ARG A 222 13.76 -10.33 -16.10
N GLU A 223 14.28 -9.70 -15.05
CA GLU A 223 14.83 -10.39 -13.88
C GLU A 223 13.77 -11.21 -13.15
N THR A 224 12.57 -10.67 -12.97
CA THR A 224 11.44 -11.34 -12.29
C THR A 224 10.61 -12.23 -13.22
N LYS A 225 10.94 -12.29 -14.51
CA LYS A 225 10.12 -12.95 -15.57
C LYS A 225 8.65 -12.53 -15.51
N THR A 226 8.41 -11.23 -15.31
CA THR A 226 7.06 -10.67 -15.23
C THR A 226 6.62 -10.17 -16.59
N GLU A 227 5.39 -10.53 -16.96
CA GLU A 227 4.70 -10.06 -18.15
C GLU A 227 3.36 -9.41 -17.76
N PHE A 228 2.77 -8.64 -18.67
CA PHE A 228 1.47 -8.00 -18.46
C PHE A 228 0.53 -8.33 -19.60
N ILE A 229 -0.69 -8.74 -19.25
CA ILE A 229 -1.75 -9.02 -20.21
C ILE A 229 -2.91 -8.03 -20.04
N GLN A 230 -3.75 -7.94 -21.07
CA GLN A 230 -4.95 -7.09 -21.09
C GLN A 230 -4.66 -5.61 -20.78
N ILE A 231 -3.50 -5.11 -21.22
CA ILE A 231 -3.07 -3.73 -20.99
C ILE A 231 -4.00 -2.75 -21.73
N THR A 232 -4.92 -2.15 -20.99
CA THR A 232 -6.01 -1.34 -21.53
C THR A 232 -6.05 0.03 -20.87
N ILE A 233 -6.29 1.07 -21.66
CA ILE A 233 -6.63 2.40 -21.16
C ILE A 233 -8.10 2.63 -21.49
N SER A 234 -8.87 3.08 -20.51
CA SER A 234 -10.30 3.33 -20.63
C SER A 234 -10.63 4.73 -20.14
N GLU A 235 -11.56 5.39 -20.84
CA GLU A 235 -12.09 6.70 -20.48
C GLU A 235 -13.59 6.53 -20.19
N PRO A 236 -14.04 6.64 -18.93
CA PRO A 236 -15.46 6.52 -18.60
C PRO A 236 -16.20 7.83 -18.92
N TRP A 237 -17.30 7.72 -19.66
CA TRP A 237 -18.19 8.85 -19.97
C TRP A 237 -19.48 8.71 -19.17
N LEU A 238 -19.92 9.81 -18.54
CA LEU A 238 -21.17 9.87 -17.80
C LEU A 238 -22.03 11.01 -18.34
N ARG A 239 -23.31 10.73 -18.63
CA ARG A 239 -24.28 11.73 -19.09
C ARG A 239 -25.53 11.68 -18.23
N ALA A 240 -25.77 12.75 -17.48
CA ALA A 240 -26.99 12.91 -16.69
C ALA A 240 -28.18 13.27 -17.58
N TYR A 241 -29.37 12.79 -17.19
CA TYR A 241 -30.64 13.04 -17.88
C TYR A 241 -31.63 13.65 -16.91
N GLN A 242 -32.29 14.73 -17.33
CA GLN A 242 -33.50 15.20 -16.71
C GLN A 242 -34.65 14.30 -17.17
N VAL A 243 -35.35 13.66 -16.23
CA VAL A 243 -36.49 12.79 -16.52
C VAL A 243 -37.75 13.41 -15.95
N LEU A 244 -38.37 14.26 -16.76
CA LEU A 244 -39.68 14.87 -16.48
C LEU A 244 -40.64 14.51 -17.61
N VAL A 245 -41.93 14.35 -17.27
CA VAL A 245 -42.98 14.05 -18.24
C VAL A 245 -42.99 15.13 -19.34
N GLY A 246 -42.81 14.72 -20.60
CA GLY A 246 -42.77 15.63 -21.75
C GLY A 246 -41.52 16.54 -21.84
N ARG A 247 -40.55 16.40 -20.93
CA ARG A 247 -39.31 17.21 -20.87
C ARG A 247 -38.09 16.36 -20.54
N THR A 248 -38.02 15.17 -21.13
CA THR A 248 -36.87 14.26 -20.95
C THR A 248 -35.77 14.63 -21.94
N HIS A 249 -34.64 15.09 -21.42
CA HIS A 249 -33.46 15.42 -22.22
C HIS A 249 -32.19 15.27 -21.37
N PRO A 250 -31.00 15.11 -22.00
CA PRO A 250 -29.74 15.17 -21.28
C PRO A 250 -29.51 16.55 -20.67
N GLU A 251 -28.81 16.63 -19.55
CA GLU A 251 -28.40 17.93 -19.01
C GLU A 251 -27.53 18.68 -20.03
N MET A 252 -27.81 19.98 -20.19
CA MET A 252 -27.18 20.80 -21.23
C MET A 252 -25.73 21.18 -20.89
N ASN A 253 -25.43 21.33 -19.60
CA ASN A 253 -24.09 21.64 -19.09
C ASN A 253 -23.66 20.51 -18.15
N GLY A 254 -22.43 20.02 -18.30
CA GLY A 254 -21.88 19.00 -17.42
C GLY A 254 -20.38 18.81 -17.66
N THR A 255 -19.73 18.12 -16.73
CA THR A 255 -18.34 17.67 -16.91
C THR A 255 -18.31 16.50 -17.87
N HIS A 256 -17.52 16.62 -18.94
CA HIS A 256 -17.48 15.62 -20.01
C HIS A 256 -16.41 14.54 -19.82
N HIS A 257 -15.40 14.78 -18.97
CA HIS A 257 -14.33 13.81 -18.72
C HIS A 257 -14.11 13.60 -17.22
N GLY A 258 -13.95 12.34 -16.84
CA GLY A 258 -13.61 11.93 -15.48
C GLY A 258 -12.13 11.58 -15.30
N GLY A 259 -11.29 11.77 -16.33
CA GLY A 259 -9.92 11.26 -16.40
C GLY A 259 -9.84 9.88 -17.07
N PHE A 260 -8.67 9.25 -16.99
CA PHE A 260 -8.34 8.00 -17.66
C PHE A 260 -7.98 6.93 -16.63
N ILE A 261 -8.33 5.68 -16.95
CA ILE A 261 -8.04 4.52 -16.12
C ILE A 261 -7.24 3.53 -16.94
N PHE A 262 -6.01 3.27 -16.50
CA PHE A 262 -5.17 2.18 -16.98
C PHE A 262 -5.47 0.91 -16.18
N SER A 263 -5.56 -0.24 -16.85
CA SER A 263 -5.72 -1.54 -16.23
C SER A 263 -4.86 -2.59 -16.94
N ALA A 264 -4.20 -3.43 -16.15
CA ALA A 264 -3.44 -4.58 -16.63
C ALA A 264 -3.46 -5.71 -15.58
N ILE A 265 -3.18 -6.93 -16.03
CA ILE A 265 -3.03 -8.10 -15.16
C ILE A 265 -1.58 -8.55 -15.22
N LYS A 266 -0.94 -8.64 -14.05
CA LYS A 266 0.41 -9.18 -13.90
C LYS A 266 0.40 -10.68 -14.11
N VAL A 267 1.30 -11.18 -14.94
CA VAL A 267 1.51 -12.62 -15.15
C VAL A 267 2.97 -12.94 -14.88
N THR A 268 3.23 -14.05 -14.22
CA THR A 268 4.57 -14.60 -14.06
C THR A 268 4.80 -15.63 -15.15
N SER A 269 5.83 -15.43 -15.97
CA SER A 269 6.18 -16.35 -17.04
C SER A 269 6.76 -17.62 -16.44
N SER A 270 5.95 -18.67 -16.35
CA SER A 270 6.41 -20.01 -16.02
C SER A 270 6.91 -20.68 -17.30
N CYS A 271 8.16 -20.39 -17.69
CA CYS A 271 8.81 -21.21 -18.71
C CYS A 271 10.00 -21.95 -18.09
N SER A 272 9.86 -23.27 -18.19
CA SER A 272 10.70 -24.40 -17.81
C SER A 272 12.12 -24.35 -18.40
#